data_AF-A0A2S6G692-F1
#
_entry.id   AF-A0A2S6G692-F1
#
_cell.length_a   1.000
_cell.length_b   1.000
_cell.length_c   1.000
_cell.angle_alpha   90.00
_cell.angle_beta   90.00
_cell.angle_gamma   90.00
#
_symmetry.space_group_name_H-M   'P 1'
#
loop_
_entity.id
_entity.type
_entity.pdbx_description
1 polymer ?
#
loop_
_entity_poly.entity_id
_entity_poly.type
_entity_poly.pdbx_seq_one_letter_code
_entity_poly.pdbx_strand_id
1 'polypeptide(L)'
;MIPKLKSLMSPDLDAESIPPAPDDCRVLIEAEIGPPDSEGADVFSFEVCTPKAFERNSGATWLKGTLLVGSFEWKAVEQALQQYLMQCGGESWDVVARKLCRQLNWEFEDYQESIS
;
A
#
# COMPACT_ATOMS: atom_id res chain seq x y z
N MET A 1 -14.51 4.05 -13.09
CA MET A 1 -14.36 2.92 -12.15
C MET A 1 -13.64 3.38 -10.90
N ILE A 2 -14.03 2.84 -9.74
CA ILE A 2 -13.32 2.99 -8.46
C ILE A 2 -12.60 1.65 -8.21
N PRO A 3 -11.29 1.62 -7.93
CA PRO A 3 -10.58 0.37 -7.63
C PRO A 3 -11.15 -0.29 -6.37
N LYS A 4 -11.04 -1.62 -6.30
CA LYS A 4 -11.35 -2.39 -5.10
C LYS A 4 -10.10 -3.08 -4.57
N LEU A 5 -9.96 -3.08 -3.25
CA LEU A 5 -9.06 -3.99 -2.55
C LEU A 5 -9.60 -5.42 -2.68
N LYS A 6 -8.75 -6.35 -3.11
CA LYS A 6 -9.06 -7.78 -3.26
C LYS A 6 -8.47 -8.59 -2.12
N SER A 7 -7.23 -8.27 -1.75
CA SER A 7 -6.55 -8.85 -0.60
C SER A 7 -5.55 -7.85 -0.02
N LEU A 8 -5.19 -8.06 1.24
CA LEU A 8 -4.22 -7.26 1.97
C LEU A 8 -3.41 -8.22 2.84
N MET A 9 -2.09 -8.18 2.71
CA MET A 9 -1.19 -9.04 3.48
C MET A 9 0.14 -8.36 3.77
N SER A 10 0.97 -9.02 4.58
CA SER A 10 2.36 -8.64 4.80
C SER A 10 3.23 -9.88 4.58
N PRO A 11 4.34 -9.79 3.84
CA PRO A 11 5.26 -10.93 3.68
C PRO A 11 5.99 -11.27 4.99
N ASP A 12 6.01 -10.35 5.95
CA ASP A 12 6.74 -10.48 7.21
C ASP A 12 5.84 -10.86 8.40
N LEU A 13 4.51 -10.91 8.20
CA LEU A 13 3.53 -11.23 9.26
C LEU A 13 2.58 -12.33 8.78
N ASP A 14 2.30 -13.28 9.69
CA ASP A 14 1.20 -14.22 9.49
C ASP A 14 -0.14 -13.45 9.42
N ALA A 15 -1.13 -14.04 8.74
CA ALA A 15 -2.46 -13.47 8.65
C ALA A 15 -3.01 -13.16 10.05
N GLU A 16 -3.57 -11.96 10.22
CA GLU A 16 -4.13 -11.43 11.47
C GLU A 16 -3.11 -11.22 12.62
N SER A 17 -1.84 -11.57 12.45
CA SER A 17 -0.80 -11.31 13.45
C SER A 17 -0.41 -9.83 13.47
N ILE A 18 0.10 -9.36 14.61
CA ILE A 18 0.57 -7.98 14.78
C ILE A 18 2.05 -7.97 15.16
N PRO A 19 2.82 -6.93 14.81
CA PRO A 19 4.20 -6.81 15.23
C PRO A 19 4.31 -6.75 16.77
N PRO A 20 5.40 -7.25 17.39
CA PRO A 20 5.53 -7.30 18.84
C PRO A 20 5.46 -5.95 19.55
N ALA A 21 5.83 -4.86 18.86
CA ALA A 21 5.71 -3.49 19.34
C ALA A 21 4.88 -2.65 18.35
N PRO A 22 3.54 -2.73 18.40
CA PRO A 22 2.66 -2.09 17.41
C PRO A 22 2.79 -0.57 17.32
N ASP A 23 3.24 0.11 18.39
CA ASP A 23 3.46 1.56 18.41
C ASP A 23 4.88 1.97 17.99
N ASP A 24 5.74 1.01 17.67
CA ASP A 24 7.16 1.19 17.37
C ASP A 24 7.63 0.15 16.34
N CYS A 25 7.02 0.17 15.15
CA CYS A 25 7.27 -0.78 14.10
C CYS A 25 7.24 -0.16 12.70
N ARG A 26 7.84 -0.91 11.76
CA ARG A 26 7.65 -0.78 10.32
C ARG A 26 7.21 -2.14 9.79
N VAL A 27 6.19 -2.16 8.94
CA VAL A 27 5.62 -3.38 8.37
C VAL A 27 5.39 -3.15 6.89
N LEU A 28 5.97 -3.99 6.03
CA LEU A 28 5.68 -3.98 4.61
C LEU A 28 4.29 -4.58 4.37
N ILE A 29 3.47 -3.89 3.59
CA ILE A 29 2.14 -4.33 3.20
C ILE A 29 2.08 -4.49 1.68
N GLU A 30 1.47 -5.57 1.24
CA GLU A 30 1.10 -5.83 -0.15
C GLU A 30 -0.42 -5.87 -0.26
N ALA A 31 -0.94 -5.12 -1.22
CA ALA A 31 -2.35 -5.00 -1.52
C ALA A 31 -2.61 -5.40 -2.97
N GLU A 32 -3.43 -6.43 -3.17
CA GLU A 32 -3.97 -6.74 -4.50
C GLU A 32 -5.15 -5.80 -4.76
N ILE A 33 -5.01 -4.94 -5.76
CA ILE A 33 -6.01 -3.93 -6.11
C ILE A 33 -6.40 -4.13 -7.56
N GLY A 34 -7.70 -4.12 -7.84
CA GLY A 34 -8.20 -4.38 -9.19
C GLY A 34 -9.51 -3.67 -9.52
N PRO A 35 -9.99 -3.81 -10.78
CA PRO A 35 -11.30 -3.36 -11.20
C PRO A 35 -12.43 -3.95 -10.33
N PRO A 36 -13.53 -3.20 -10.12
CA PRO A 36 -14.62 -3.65 -9.26
C PRO A 36 -15.38 -4.87 -9.79
N ASP A 37 -15.35 -5.06 -11.12
CA ASP A 37 -16.14 -6.04 -11.88
C ASP A 37 -15.25 -7.12 -12.53
N SER A 38 -14.01 -7.28 -12.05
CA SER A 38 -13.04 -8.28 -12.52
C SER A 38 -12.39 -8.98 -11.33
N GLU A 39 -11.96 -10.22 -11.52
CA GLU A 39 -11.08 -10.95 -10.59
C GLU A 39 -9.60 -10.57 -10.74
N GLY A 40 -9.22 -9.93 -11.87
CA GLY A 40 -7.85 -9.46 -12.08
C GLY A 40 -7.48 -8.34 -11.12
N ALA A 41 -6.24 -8.35 -10.65
CA ALA A 41 -5.65 -7.34 -9.77
C ALA A 41 -4.14 -7.22 -10.06
N ASP A 42 -3.60 -6.06 -9.72
CA ASP A 42 -2.16 -5.84 -9.67
C ASP A 42 -1.72 -5.68 -8.20
N VAL A 43 -0.46 -5.96 -7.92
CA VAL A 43 0.12 -5.81 -6.58
C VAL A 43 0.67 -4.39 -6.39
N PHE A 44 0.21 -3.73 -5.33
CA PHE A 44 0.75 -2.48 -4.85
C PHE A 44 1.29 -2.66 -3.43
N SER A 45 2.47 -2.11 -3.16
CA SER A 45 3.11 -2.20 -1.85
C SER A 45 3.31 -0.83 -1.20
N PHE A 46 3.29 -0.82 0.13
CA PHE A 46 3.60 0.34 0.96
C PHE A 46 4.03 -0.12 2.35
N GLU A 47 4.77 0.72 3.06
CA GLU A 47 5.16 0.48 4.44
C GLU A 47 4.19 1.16 5.40
N VAL A 48 3.74 0.43 6.42
CA VAL A 48 3.09 1.03 7.60
C VAL A 48 4.18 1.34 8.61
N CYS A 49 4.33 2.62 8.96
CA CYS A 49 5.38 3.10 9.85
C CYS A 49 4.76 3.86 11.03
N THR A 50 5.26 3.62 12.24
CA THR A 50 4.88 4.44 13.40
C THR A 50 5.82 5.63 13.59
N PRO A 51 5.37 6.74 14.22
CA PRO A 51 6.24 7.87 14.52
C PRO A 51 7.51 7.49 15.29
N LYS A 52 7.41 6.59 16.29
CA LYS A 52 8.57 6.12 17.06
C LYS A 52 9.60 5.41 16.18
N ALA A 53 9.15 4.53 15.28
CA ALA A 53 10.03 3.84 14.33
C ALA A 53 10.55 4.78 13.23
N PHE A 54 9.83 5.86 12.93
CA PHE A 54 10.28 6.90 12.00
C PHE A 54 11.44 7.71 12.59
N GLU A 55 11.31 8.18 13.83
CA GLU A 55 12.30 9.03 14.51
C GLU A 55 13.66 8.35 14.71
N ARG A 56 13.70 7.02 14.88
CA ARG A 56 14.95 6.27 15.08
C ARG A 56 15.94 6.32 13.90
N ASN A 57 15.45 6.60 12.68
CA ASN A 57 16.25 6.61 11.45
C ASN A 57 16.37 8.02 10.83
N SER A 58 16.23 9.07 11.64
CA SER A 58 15.88 10.41 11.13
C SER A 58 17.05 11.24 10.60
N GLY A 59 17.08 11.35 9.26
CA GLY A 59 17.51 12.53 8.49
C GLY A 59 16.34 13.02 7.62
N ALA A 60 16.55 14.04 6.79
CA ALA A 60 15.53 14.48 5.82
C ALA A 60 15.32 13.40 4.74
N THR A 61 14.07 13.01 4.48
CA THR A 61 13.73 12.00 3.45
C THR A 61 12.36 12.28 2.79
N TRP A 62 12.13 11.69 1.63
CA TRP A 62 10.83 11.65 0.95
C TRP A 62 10.03 10.43 1.44
N LEU A 63 8.70 10.54 1.55
CA LEU A 63 7.81 9.52 2.15
C LEU A 63 6.77 8.96 1.16
N LYS A 64 7.20 8.62 -0.07
CA LYS A 64 6.36 7.84 -0.98
C LYS A 64 6.30 6.39 -0.50
N GLY A 65 5.14 5.73 -0.61
CA GLY A 65 5.01 4.33 -0.23
C GLY A 65 4.99 4.13 1.29
N THR A 66 4.56 5.13 2.06
CA THR A 66 4.52 5.05 3.52
C THR A 66 3.20 5.58 4.08
N LEU A 67 2.54 4.76 4.89
CA LEU A 67 1.39 5.15 5.71
C LEU A 67 1.84 5.33 7.16
N LEU A 68 1.76 6.55 7.67
CA LEU A 68 2.04 6.82 9.09
C LEU A 68 0.81 6.51 9.96
N VAL A 69 0.99 5.67 10.98
CA VAL A 69 -0.05 5.30 11.95
C VAL A 69 0.46 5.45 13.38
N GLY A 70 -0.41 5.79 14.33
CA GLY A 70 -0.01 5.89 15.74
C GLY A 70 0.38 4.54 16.35
N SER A 71 -0.28 3.47 15.91
CA SER A 71 -0.01 2.07 16.24
C SER A 71 -0.50 1.20 15.09
N PHE A 72 0.21 0.11 14.79
CA PHE A 72 -0.21 -0.87 13.79
C PHE A 72 -1.50 -1.56 14.23
N GLU A 73 -2.47 -1.58 13.32
CA GLU A 73 -3.73 -2.29 13.48
C GLU A 73 -4.30 -2.55 12.07
N TRP A 74 -4.59 -3.81 11.74
CA TRP A 74 -4.96 -4.20 10.37
C TRP A 74 -6.17 -3.44 9.84
N LYS A 75 -7.21 -3.26 10.66
CA LYS A 75 -8.43 -2.56 10.25
C LYS A 75 -8.16 -1.09 9.99
N ALA A 76 -7.34 -0.41 10.80
CA ALA A 76 -6.94 0.97 10.56
C ALA A 76 -6.16 1.12 9.24
N VAL A 77 -5.24 0.19 8.95
CA VAL A 77 -4.49 0.15 7.69
C VAL A 77 -5.43 -0.05 6.50
N GLU A 78 -6.31 -1.05 6.57
CA GLU A 78 -7.29 -1.32 5.53
C GLU A 78 -8.23 -0.13 5.30
N GLN A 79 -8.74 0.48 6.37
CA GLN A 79 -9.61 1.65 6.30
C GLN A 79 -8.92 2.85 5.63
N ALA A 80 -7.66 3.12 5.99
CA ALA A 80 -6.88 4.18 5.37
C ALA A 80 -6.66 3.92 3.87
N LEU A 81 -6.33 2.68 3.50
CA LEU A 81 -6.18 2.28 2.11
C LEU A 81 -7.49 2.43 1.34
N GLN A 82 -8.62 1.92 1.86
CA GLN A 82 -9.94 2.05 1.24
C GLN A 82 -10.33 3.53 1.01
N GLN A 83 -10.03 4.42 1.97
CA GLN A 83 -10.24 5.86 1.81
C GLN A 83 -9.41 6.46 0.68
N TYR A 84 -8.18 5.97 0.49
CA TYR A 84 -7.34 6.37 -0.62
C TYR A 84 -7.83 5.83 -1.97
N LEU A 85 -8.28 4.58 -2.03
CA LEU A 85 -8.86 3.96 -3.23
C LEU A 85 -10.05 4.75 -3.78
N MET A 86 -10.93 5.25 -2.91
CA MET A 86 -12.08 6.07 -3.30
C MET A 86 -11.68 7.36 -4.04
N GLN A 87 -10.47 7.89 -3.82
CA GLN A 87 -9.96 9.10 -4.46
C GLN A 87 -9.28 8.81 -5.80
N CYS A 88 -9.02 7.54 -6.12
CA CYS A 88 -8.24 7.13 -7.28
C CYS A 88 -9.08 6.70 -8.49
N GLY A 89 -10.40 6.98 -8.49
CA GLY A 89 -11.28 6.58 -9.61
C GLY A 89 -10.87 7.19 -10.97
N GLY A 90 -11.12 6.45 -12.05
CA GLY A 90 -10.71 6.83 -13.42
C GLY A 90 -11.56 6.16 -14.51
N GLU A 91 -11.30 6.49 -15.77
CA GLU A 91 -12.02 5.95 -16.93
C GLU A 91 -11.53 4.56 -17.38
N SER A 92 -10.28 4.22 -17.04
CA SER A 92 -9.66 2.91 -17.32
C SER A 92 -8.79 2.45 -16.15
N TRP A 93 -8.41 1.17 -16.15
CA TRP A 93 -7.50 0.62 -15.15
C TRP A 93 -6.14 1.34 -15.16
N ASP A 94 -5.55 1.58 -16.33
CA ASP A 94 -4.27 2.28 -16.44
C ASP A 94 -4.29 3.69 -15.82
N VAL A 95 -5.41 4.41 -15.94
CA VAL A 95 -5.59 5.72 -15.31
C VAL A 95 -5.66 5.58 -13.79
N VAL A 96 -6.33 4.55 -13.29
CA VAL A 96 -6.44 4.25 -11.86
C VAL A 96 -5.09 3.82 -11.28
N ALA A 97 -4.41 2.85 -11.89
CA ALA A 97 -3.10 2.34 -11.46
C ALA A 97 -2.07 3.48 -11.34
N ARG A 98 -2.00 4.37 -12.35
CA ARG A 98 -1.13 5.56 -12.29
C ARG A 98 -1.49 6.54 -11.17
N LYS A 99 -2.77 6.64 -10.78
CA LYS A 99 -3.17 7.46 -9.62
C LYS A 99 -2.72 6.82 -8.31
N LEU A 100 -2.84 5.50 -8.18
CA LEU A 100 -2.39 4.73 -7.01
C LEU A 100 -0.87 4.87 -6.81
N CYS A 101 -0.09 4.87 -7.90
CA CYS A 101 1.37 5.07 -7.88
C CYS A 101 1.82 6.41 -7.27
N ARG A 102 0.92 7.37 -7.04
CA ARG A 102 1.27 8.63 -6.37
C ARG A 102 1.63 8.43 -4.90
N GLN A 103 1.10 7.38 -4.27
CA GLN A 103 1.34 7.08 -2.86
C GLN A 103 1.81 5.64 -2.63
N LEU A 104 1.44 4.70 -3.49
CA LEU A 104 1.83 3.30 -3.39
C LEU A 104 2.94 2.99 -4.40
N ASN A 105 3.68 1.92 -4.15
CA ASN A 105 4.65 1.38 -5.11
C ASN A 105 3.96 0.29 -5.92
N TRP A 106 4.06 0.32 -7.24
CA TRP A 106 3.44 -0.67 -8.11
C TRP A 106 4.49 -1.66 -8.62
N GLU A 107 4.16 -2.96 -8.71
CA GLU A 107 5.12 -3.98 -9.18
C GLU A 107 5.65 -3.71 -10.61
N PHE A 108 4.87 -2.98 -11.42
CA PHE A 108 5.23 -2.59 -12.78
C PHE A 108 5.73 -1.13 -12.91
N GLU A 109 5.94 -0.41 -11.80
CA GLU A 109 6.24 1.03 -11.81
C GLU A 109 7.48 1.41 -12.66
N ASP A 110 8.40 0.46 -12.85
CA ASP A 110 9.59 0.61 -13.69
C ASP A 110 9.77 -0.54 -14.70
N TYR A 111 8.70 -1.27 -15.04
CA TYR A 111 8.80 -2.36 -16.02
C TYR A 111 9.09 -1.78 -17.41
N GLN A 112 10.36 -1.86 -17.82
CA GLN A 112 10.76 -1.70 -19.21
C GLN A 112 10.63 -3.06 -19.88
N GLU A 113 9.68 -3.22 -20.80
CA GLU A 113 9.68 -4.36 -21.72
C GLU A 113 11.06 -4.44 -22.37
N SER A 114 11.84 -5.49 -22.06
CA SER A 114 13.03 -5.79 -22.83
C SER A 114 12.58 -6.18 -24.23
N ILE A 115 12.65 -5.24 -25.17
CA ILE A 115 12.50 -5.51 -26.59
C ILE A 115 13.62 -6.50 -26.94
N SER A 116 13.24 -7.74 -27.28
CA SER A 116 14.12 -8.76 -27.85
C SER A 116 13.91 -8.88 -29.35
#